data_AF-A0A1V6DE83-F1
#
_entry.id   AF-A0A1V6DE83-F1
#
_cell.length_a   1.000
_cell.length_b   1.000
_cell.length_c   1.000
_cell.angle_alpha   90.00
_cell.angle_beta   90.00
_cell.angle_gamma   90.00
#
_symmetry.space_group_name_H-M   'P 1'
#
loop_
_entity.id
_entity.type
_entity.pdbx_description
1 polymer ?
#
loop_
_entity_poly.entity_id
_entity_poly.type
_entity_poly.pdbx_seq_one_letter_code
_entity_poly.pdbx_strand_id
1 'polypeptide(L)'
;MLIDTDSPDKVTPTRWGHRMRIKALMLAGVLAAGSWVSDGAAAPPATRLYVRTIPSGATVQLDGKELGQSDGLFTVQPGTHTVRVELDGQTPHESRLDVTAGQITRLVVEFQALPAASTRPGRGEDGGDAGGRALAGWLSRADVDSQIRQAMLTVLRQHPDQTRWSGRSGGVLFGLACKRMPTGPAGDQAGPAVMNLTHLLAVQELLKAKSLLDQYASAGLTDASTLGQALAQAAGKFRVEGEVKSFHFKSAVHEGWATAYVLAQEQDLAAHLQTPASVETVRLAYRDAMHLQARELMKRGNHADALLLWKHLHSRKLVSQGLYLDAARCFVGLGQKADALRLLSEAVDAFAESGAGEFFEQAGDLALTIDLPAAQELAEKAYRRASQELLNVVTPATQPAGDVPLEPVEKPQ
;
A
#
# COMPACT_ATOMS: atom_id res chain seq x y z
N MET A 1 -52.56 -46.82 -58.26
CA MET A 1 -52.15 -46.05 -59.46
C MET A 1 -52.14 -44.59 -59.05
N LEU A 2 -51.02 -43.96 -58.67
CA LEU A 2 -49.63 -44.39 -58.39
C LEU A 2 -49.25 -43.72 -57.02
N ILE A 3 -48.66 -44.41 -56.03
CA ILE A 3 -47.20 -44.62 -55.83
C ILE A 3 -46.51 -43.26 -55.57
N ASP A 4 -45.83 -42.96 -54.45
CA ASP A 4 -45.12 -43.77 -53.42
C ASP A 4 -45.06 -43.00 -52.06
N THR A 5 -45.20 -43.60 -50.86
CA THR A 5 -44.16 -44.16 -49.92
C THR A 5 -43.07 -43.17 -49.43
N ASP A 6 -42.54 -43.19 -48.19
CA ASP A 6 -42.85 -43.93 -46.95
C ASP A 6 -42.46 -43.08 -45.70
N SER A 7 -42.87 -43.53 -44.51
CA SER A 7 -42.36 -43.14 -43.18
C SER A 7 -41.32 -44.17 -42.68
N PRO A 8 -40.82 -44.19 -41.42
CA PRO A 8 -40.67 -43.12 -40.41
C PRO A 8 -39.24 -43.10 -39.78
N ASP A 9 -39.15 -42.34 -38.68
CA ASP A 9 -38.33 -42.56 -37.47
C ASP A 9 -36.98 -41.84 -37.24
N LYS A 10 -36.72 -41.67 -35.94
CA LYS A 10 -35.97 -40.55 -35.33
C LYS A 10 -34.57 -40.95 -34.91
N VAL A 11 -33.58 -40.06 -35.11
CA VAL A 11 -32.54 -39.75 -34.08
C VAL A 11 -32.09 -38.29 -34.20
N THR A 12 -32.00 -37.57 -33.08
CA THR A 12 -31.38 -36.23 -32.93
C THR A 12 -29.83 -36.34 -32.93
N PRO A 13 -29.01 -35.33 -33.31
CA PRO A 13 -28.79 -34.20 -32.39
C PRO A 13 -28.25 -32.83 -32.92
N THR A 14 -28.26 -31.88 -31.99
CA THR A 14 -27.30 -30.78 -31.76
C THR A 14 -27.32 -29.45 -32.53
N ARG A 15 -27.33 -28.41 -31.69
CA ARG A 15 -26.68 -27.09 -31.76
C ARG A 15 -27.22 -26.04 -32.76
N TRP A 16 -27.73 -24.97 -32.15
CA TRP A 16 -28.06 -23.70 -32.79
C TRP A 16 -26.80 -22.98 -33.30
N GLY A 17 -26.97 -22.27 -34.41
CA GLY A 17 -26.05 -21.26 -34.92
C GLY A 17 -26.82 -20.25 -35.79
N HIS A 18 -26.12 -19.23 -36.30
CA HIS A 18 -26.60 -18.05 -37.07
C HIS A 18 -26.99 -16.83 -36.20
N ARG A 19 -26.45 -15.61 -36.41
CA ARG A 19 -25.48 -15.05 -37.40
C ARG A 19 -24.58 -14.00 -36.68
N MET A 20 -23.25 -13.99 -36.89
CA MET A 20 -22.49 -13.13 -37.83
C MET A 20 -22.90 -11.63 -37.82
N ARG A 21 -22.02 -10.61 -37.88
CA ARG A 21 -20.78 -10.38 -38.68
C ARG A 21 -19.81 -9.46 -37.85
N ILE A 22 -18.57 -9.07 -38.21
CA ILE A 22 -17.78 -9.22 -39.45
C ILE A 22 -16.23 -9.23 -39.22
N LYS A 23 -15.53 -9.69 -40.26
CA LYS A 23 -14.12 -9.57 -40.77
C LYS A 23 -13.28 -8.35 -40.31
N ALA A 24 -11.94 -8.33 -40.39
CA ALA A 24 -11.02 -8.73 -41.49
C ALA A 24 -9.53 -8.68 -41.01
N LEU A 25 -8.44 -9.15 -41.66
CA LEU A 25 -8.18 -10.05 -42.82
C LEU A 25 -6.71 -10.56 -42.73
N MET A 26 -6.44 -11.79 -43.20
CA MET A 26 -5.31 -12.32 -44.03
C MET A 26 -3.86 -11.75 -43.95
N LEU A 27 -2.78 -12.42 -44.39
CA LEU A 27 -2.37 -13.84 -44.61
C LEU A 27 -1.04 -13.77 -45.42
N ALA A 28 0.00 -14.54 -45.07
CA ALA A 28 0.94 -15.14 -46.04
C ALA A 28 2.07 -15.90 -45.32
N GLY A 29 2.31 -17.14 -45.74
CA GLY A 29 3.54 -17.88 -45.46
C GLY A 29 3.88 -18.75 -46.68
N VAL A 30 5.15 -18.78 -47.07
CA VAL A 30 5.67 -19.62 -48.16
C VAL A 30 6.99 -20.25 -47.70
N LEU A 31 7.17 -21.53 -48.00
CA LEU A 31 8.36 -22.34 -47.69
C LEU A 31 9.31 -22.40 -48.89
N ALA A 32 10.64 -22.42 -48.66
CA ALA A 32 11.54 -23.45 -49.21
C ALA A 32 13.04 -23.23 -48.89
N ALA A 33 13.69 -24.37 -48.56
CA ALA A 33 15.07 -24.77 -48.87
C ALA A 33 16.31 -23.99 -48.36
N GLY A 34 17.29 -24.76 -47.84
CA GLY A 34 18.70 -24.35 -47.78
C GLY A 34 19.47 -24.84 -46.54
N SER A 35 20.09 -26.02 -46.60
CA SER A 35 21.15 -26.40 -45.65
C SER A 35 22.52 -26.06 -46.24
N TRP A 36 23.35 -25.34 -45.50
CA TRP A 36 24.81 -25.32 -45.66
C TRP A 36 25.51 -25.32 -44.30
N VAL A 37 26.81 -25.60 -44.33
CA VAL A 37 27.63 -26.12 -43.23
C VAL A 37 27.95 -25.09 -42.14
N SER A 38 28.23 -25.63 -40.96
CA SER A 38 28.68 -24.97 -39.73
C SER A 38 29.89 -24.04 -39.88
N ASP A 39 29.94 -23.02 -39.02
CA ASP A 39 31.22 -22.53 -38.51
C ASP A 39 31.18 -22.45 -36.97
N GLY A 40 32.31 -22.74 -36.34
CA GLY A 40 32.40 -22.96 -34.90
C GLY A 40 32.72 -21.68 -34.14
N ALA A 41 31.74 -21.13 -33.43
CA ALA A 41 31.98 -20.18 -32.35
C ALA A 41 31.35 -20.73 -31.05
N ALA A 42 32.18 -21.01 -30.06
CA ALA A 42 31.69 -21.35 -28.72
C ALA A 42 30.87 -20.16 -28.20
N ALA A 43 29.61 -20.40 -27.83
CA ALA A 43 28.80 -19.35 -27.22
C ALA A 43 29.52 -18.83 -25.96
N PRO A 44 29.77 -17.51 -25.83
CA PRO A 44 30.44 -16.98 -24.66
C PRO A 44 29.63 -17.31 -23.40
N PRO A 45 30.30 -17.47 -22.24
CA PRO A 45 29.63 -17.88 -21.01
C PRO A 45 28.58 -16.83 -20.64
N ALA A 46 27.31 -17.23 -20.68
CA ALA A 46 26.20 -16.36 -20.36
C ALA A 46 26.36 -15.81 -18.94
N THR A 47 26.31 -14.49 -18.83
CA THR A 47 26.54 -13.74 -17.60
C THR A 47 25.20 -13.26 -17.02
N ARG A 48 25.21 -12.63 -15.84
CA ARG A 48 23.97 -12.25 -15.13
C ARG A 48 23.85 -10.74 -14.98
N LEU A 49 22.70 -10.21 -15.37
CA LEU A 49 22.31 -8.81 -15.18
C LEU A 49 21.22 -8.75 -14.11
N TYR A 50 21.49 -8.07 -12.99
CA TYR A 50 20.48 -7.78 -11.98
C TYR A 50 19.90 -6.38 -12.23
N VAL A 51 18.61 -6.28 -12.52
CA VAL A 51 17.90 -5.01 -12.71
C VAL A 51 16.93 -4.80 -11.56
N ARG A 52 17.10 -3.69 -10.85
CA ARG A 52 16.22 -3.23 -9.77
C ARG A 52 15.64 -1.87 -10.14
N THR A 53 14.35 -1.66 -9.90
CA THR A 53 13.75 -0.33 -10.06
C THR A 53 13.07 0.16 -8.79
N ILE A 54 13.01 1.48 -8.65
CA ILE A 54 12.29 2.14 -7.56
C ILE A 54 11.26 3.09 -8.20
N PRO A 55 9.95 2.80 -8.10
CA PRO A 55 9.34 1.59 -7.54
C PRO A 55 9.57 0.34 -8.43
N SER A 56 9.39 -0.86 -7.86
CA SER A 56 9.54 -2.15 -8.56
C SER A 56 8.35 -2.46 -9.46
N GLY A 57 8.52 -3.40 -10.39
CA GLY A 57 7.49 -3.84 -11.34
C GLY A 57 7.61 -3.25 -12.75
N ALA A 58 8.69 -2.53 -13.04
CA ALA A 58 8.95 -1.99 -14.38
C ALA A 58 9.35 -3.11 -15.36
N THR A 59 8.86 -3.02 -16.60
CA THR A 59 9.18 -3.92 -17.71
C THR A 59 10.60 -3.65 -18.20
N VAL A 60 11.43 -4.70 -18.27
CA VAL A 60 12.84 -4.63 -18.67
C VAL A 60 13.00 -5.23 -20.07
N GLN A 61 13.55 -4.44 -20.98
CA GLN A 61 13.92 -4.84 -22.33
C GLN A 61 15.44 -4.70 -22.52
N LEU A 62 16.05 -5.60 -23.27
CA LEU A 62 17.47 -5.60 -23.65
C LEU A 62 17.58 -5.69 -25.17
N ASP A 63 18.22 -4.71 -25.80
CA ASP A 63 18.35 -4.57 -27.26
C ASP A 63 17.01 -4.70 -28.01
N GLY A 64 15.94 -4.17 -27.42
CA GLY A 64 14.58 -4.23 -27.96
C GLY A 64 13.84 -5.55 -27.72
N LYS A 65 14.42 -6.51 -26.99
CA LYS A 65 13.77 -7.77 -26.59
C LYS A 65 13.37 -7.73 -25.10
N GLU A 66 12.11 -8.00 -24.81
CA GLU A 66 11.62 -8.11 -23.43
C GLU A 66 12.30 -9.28 -22.68
N LEU A 67 12.79 -9.00 -21.47
CA LEU A 67 13.40 -9.98 -20.56
C LEU A 67 12.47 -10.36 -19.40
N GLY A 68 11.57 -9.46 -19.00
CA GLY A 68 10.60 -9.66 -17.91
C GLY A 68 10.41 -8.40 -17.07
N GLN A 69 9.96 -8.58 -15.82
CA GLN A 69 9.73 -7.48 -14.86
C GLN A 69 10.85 -7.38 -13.83
N SER A 70 11.06 -6.18 -13.32
CA SER A 70 11.93 -5.86 -12.18
C SER A 70 11.17 -6.04 -10.84
N ASP A 71 11.82 -6.37 -9.72
CA ASP A 71 13.25 -6.63 -9.57
C ASP A 71 13.60 -8.05 -10.06
N GLY A 72 14.59 -8.16 -10.96
CA GLY A 72 14.85 -9.39 -11.70
C GLY A 72 16.33 -9.67 -11.96
N LEU A 73 16.68 -10.96 -12.00
CA LEU A 73 18.01 -11.45 -12.35
C LEU A 73 17.93 -12.17 -13.70
N PHE A 74 18.52 -11.57 -14.72
CA PHE A 74 18.40 -12.01 -16.11
C PHE A 74 19.72 -12.59 -16.61
N THR A 75 19.65 -13.68 -17.38
CA THR A 75 20.81 -14.28 -18.04
C THR A 75 21.01 -13.61 -19.40
N VAL A 76 22.14 -12.95 -19.59
CA VAL A 76 22.47 -12.15 -20.79
C VAL A 76 23.82 -12.58 -21.36
N GLN A 77 24.12 -12.18 -22.59
CA GLN A 77 25.46 -12.43 -23.15
C GLN A 77 26.48 -11.39 -22.64
N PRO A 78 27.78 -11.68 -22.66
CA PRO A 78 28.80 -10.67 -22.45
C PRO A 78 28.89 -9.71 -23.65
N GLY A 79 28.97 -8.41 -23.39
CA GLY A 79 29.06 -7.37 -24.41
C GLY A 79 28.33 -6.09 -24.04
N THR A 80 28.36 -5.11 -24.94
CA THR A 80 27.69 -3.83 -24.73
C THR A 80 26.23 -3.90 -25.19
N HIS A 81 25.30 -3.79 -24.24
CA HIS A 81 23.86 -3.91 -24.46
C HIS A 81 23.13 -2.62 -24.11
N THR A 82 21.98 -2.39 -24.73
CA THR A 82 21.07 -1.27 -24.41
C THR A 82 19.89 -1.81 -23.60
N VAL A 83 19.83 -1.45 -22.32
CA VAL A 83 18.69 -1.76 -21.45
C VAL A 83 17.68 -0.62 -21.52
N ARG A 84 16.44 -0.93 -21.87
CA ARG A 84 15.29 -0.03 -21.79
C ARG A 84 14.36 -0.51 -20.69
N VAL A 85 14.04 0.37 -19.74
CA VAL A 85 13.15 0.05 -18.63
C VAL A 85 11.94 0.97 -18.64
N GLU A 86 10.75 0.38 -18.67
CA GLU A 86 9.48 1.08 -18.82
C GLU A 86 8.57 0.80 -17.62
N LEU A 87 7.98 1.83 -17.04
CA LEU A 87 7.00 1.72 -15.97
C LEU A 87 5.77 2.57 -16.33
N ASP A 88 4.58 2.04 -16.09
CA ASP A 88 3.32 2.73 -16.41
C ASP A 88 3.26 4.13 -15.78
N GLY A 89 3.13 5.15 -16.62
CA GLY A 89 3.08 6.55 -16.21
C GLY A 89 4.43 7.24 -15.98
N GLN A 90 5.56 6.57 -16.21
CA GLN A 90 6.91 7.16 -16.18
C GLN A 90 7.51 7.30 -17.58
N THR A 91 8.49 8.19 -17.74
CA THR A 91 9.31 8.25 -18.97
C THR A 91 10.22 7.03 -19.03
N PRO A 92 10.26 6.28 -20.16
CA PRO A 92 11.11 5.09 -20.28
C PRO A 92 12.60 5.48 -20.15
N HIS A 93 13.35 4.69 -19.39
CA HIS A 93 14.76 4.92 -19.13
C HIS A 93 15.61 4.00 -20.01
N GLU A 94 16.43 4.57 -20.90
CA GLU A 94 17.38 3.82 -21.73
C GLU A 94 18.81 4.05 -21.22
N SER A 95 19.51 2.95 -20.94
CA SER A 95 20.90 2.95 -20.45
C SER A 95 21.73 1.93 -21.21
N ARG A 96 22.93 2.33 -21.62
CA ARG A 96 23.89 1.45 -22.30
C ARG A 96 24.87 0.90 -21.27
N LEU A 97 24.88 -0.42 -21.13
CA LEU A 97 25.72 -1.15 -20.17
C LEU A 97 26.73 -2.02 -20.91
N ASP A 98 27.93 -2.11 -20.37
CA ASP A 98 28.92 -3.10 -20.80
C ASP A 98 28.92 -4.26 -19.80
N VAL A 99 28.55 -5.44 -20.25
CA VAL A 99 28.30 -6.60 -19.38
C VAL A 99 29.46 -7.59 -19.52
N THR A 100 30.28 -7.70 -18.48
CA THR A 100 31.48 -8.54 -18.50
C THR A 100 31.15 -10.01 -18.22
N ALA A 101 31.88 -10.91 -18.88
CA ALA A 101 31.76 -12.35 -18.65
C ALA A 101 32.14 -12.71 -17.19
N GLY A 102 31.31 -13.51 -16.53
CA GLY A 102 31.59 -14.03 -15.19
C GLY A 102 31.32 -13.08 -14.01
N GLN A 103 30.81 -11.86 -14.25
CA GLN A 103 30.44 -10.91 -13.20
C GLN A 103 28.95 -10.56 -13.24
N ILE A 104 28.32 -10.41 -12.07
CA ILE A 104 26.93 -9.92 -12.01
C ILE A 104 26.93 -8.40 -12.17
N THR A 105 26.56 -7.90 -13.35
CA THR A 105 26.35 -6.48 -13.56
C THR A 105 25.04 -6.06 -12.88
N ARG A 106 25.07 -5.01 -12.06
CA ARG A 106 23.89 -4.48 -11.35
C ARG A 106 23.50 -3.14 -11.97
N LEU A 107 22.27 -3.06 -12.48
CA LEU A 107 21.59 -1.83 -12.84
C LEU A 107 20.54 -1.50 -11.78
N VAL A 108 20.63 -0.32 -11.18
CA VAL A 108 19.57 0.25 -10.35
C VAL A 108 19.02 1.45 -11.12
N VAL A 109 17.76 1.39 -11.55
CA VAL A 109 17.05 2.51 -12.15
C VAL A 109 16.14 3.12 -11.11
N GLU A 110 16.58 4.25 -10.55
CA GLU A 110 15.70 5.14 -9.81
C GLU A 110 14.94 5.98 -10.83
N PHE A 111 13.66 5.65 -11.04
CA PHE A 111 12.79 6.61 -11.72
C PHE A 111 12.70 7.82 -10.80
N GLN A 112 13.06 8.99 -11.31
CA GLN A 112 12.69 10.22 -10.64
C GLN A 112 11.16 10.20 -10.53
N ALA A 113 10.65 10.03 -9.31
CA ALA A 113 9.40 10.69 -8.98
C ALA A 113 9.64 12.16 -9.35
N LEU A 114 8.90 12.65 -10.36
CA LEU A 114 8.83 14.07 -10.66
C LEU A 114 8.75 14.78 -9.29
N PRO A 115 9.68 15.71 -8.97
CA PRO A 115 9.58 16.44 -7.72
C PRO A 115 8.17 17.02 -7.69
N ALA A 116 7.35 16.56 -6.75
CA ALA A 116 5.91 16.83 -6.74
C ALA A 116 5.74 18.33 -6.89
N ALA A 117 5.22 18.75 -8.05
CA ALA A 117 5.63 20.01 -8.62
C ALA A 117 5.45 21.12 -7.59
N SER A 118 6.54 21.83 -7.30
CA SER A 118 6.49 23.13 -6.64
C SER A 118 5.93 24.20 -7.61
N THR A 119 4.91 23.83 -8.39
CA THR A 119 3.72 24.66 -8.53
C THR A 119 3.28 25.10 -7.14
N ARG A 120 3.86 26.23 -6.73
CA ARG A 120 3.26 27.23 -5.86
C ARG A 120 1.76 27.18 -6.14
N PRO A 121 0.94 26.65 -5.21
CA PRO A 121 -0.45 26.38 -5.55
C PRO A 121 -1.12 27.70 -5.86
N GLY A 122 -1.51 27.88 -7.13
CA GLY A 122 -2.77 28.56 -7.41
C GLY A 122 -3.80 27.82 -6.57
N ARG A 123 -4.21 28.48 -5.47
CA ARG A 123 -4.90 27.95 -4.30
C ARG A 123 -5.59 26.60 -4.58
N GLY A 124 -5.01 25.51 -4.06
CA GLY A 124 -5.52 24.14 -4.19
C GLY A 124 -6.81 23.98 -3.40
N GLU A 125 -7.90 24.47 -3.97
CA GLU A 125 -9.14 24.77 -3.24
C GLU A 125 -10.08 23.54 -3.18
N ASP A 126 -9.64 22.39 -3.72
CA ASP A 126 -10.25 21.05 -3.65
C ASP A 126 -9.62 20.12 -2.57
N GLY A 127 -8.71 20.62 -1.74
CA GLY A 127 -7.99 19.80 -0.75
C GLY A 127 -8.91 19.22 0.32
N GLY A 128 -8.82 17.90 0.58
CA GLY A 128 -9.58 17.20 1.63
C GLY A 128 -9.43 17.85 3.01
N ASP A 129 -8.23 18.37 3.31
CA ASP A 129 -7.91 19.09 4.55
C ASP A 129 -8.73 20.39 4.73
N ALA A 130 -9.07 21.09 3.65
CA ALA A 130 -9.97 22.24 3.71
C ALA A 130 -11.43 21.81 3.95
N GLY A 131 -11.90 20.75 3.27
CA GLY A 131 -13.24 20.19 3.48
C GLY A 131 -13.43 19.58 4.87
N GLY A 132 -12.41 18.90 5.40
CA GLY A 132 -12.37 18.36 6.75
C GLY A 132 -12.41 19.46 7.82
N ARG A 133 -11.70 20.58 7.62
CA ARG A 133 -11.84 21.77 8.49
C ARG A 133 -13.23 22.39 8.43
N ALA A 134 -13.80 22.60 7.25
CA ALA A 134 -15.15 23.15 7.11
C ALA A 134 -16.20 22.24 7.79
N LEU A 135 -16.08 20.92 7.61
CA LEU A 135 -16.91 19.92 8.29
C LEU A 135 -16.72 19.97 9.82
N ALA A 136 -15.48 20.03 10.32
CA ALA A 136 -15.19 20.14 11.76
C ALA A 136 -15.75 21.45 12.36
N GLY A 137 -15.61 22.57 11.65
CA GLY A 137 -16.16 23.88 12.02
C GLY A 137 -17.68 23.91 12.05
N TRP A 138 -18.36 23.11 11.22
CA TRP A 138 -19.81 22.91 11.28
C TRP A 138 -20.20 21.96 12.43
N LEU A 139 -19.52 20.81 12.57
CA LEU A 139 -19.79 19.81 13.61
C LEU A 139 -19.60 20.34 15.03
N SER A 140 -18.68 21.29 15.26
CA SER A 140 -18.49 21.93 16.58
C SER A 140 -19.77 22.61 17.09
N ARG A 141 -20.61 23.12 16.19
CA ARG A 141 -21.91 23.77 16.46
C ARG A 141 -23.11 22.85 16.22
N ALA A 142 -22.90 21.61 15.75
CA ALA A 142 -24.01 20.70 15.48
C ALA A 142 -24.65 20.22 16.78
N ASP A 143 -25.98 20.26 16.83
CA ASP A 143 -26.77 19.64 17.89
C ASP A 143 -26.74 18.11 17.72
N VAL A 144 -25.78 17.50 18.42
CA VAL A 144 -25.40 16.08 18.50
C VAL A 144 -24.77 15.84 19.88
N ASP A 145 -24.93 14.64 20.44
CA ASP A 145 -24.25 14.19 21.66
C ASP A 145 -22.74 14.53 21.68
N SER A 146 -22.23 14.87 22.86
CA SER A 146 -20.85 15.35 23.03
C SER A 146 -19.80 14.27 22.76
N GLN A 147 -20.04 13.02 23.14
CA GLN A 147 -19.13 11.90 22.94
C GLN A 147 -19.09 11.49 21.46
N ILE A 148 -20.25 11.48 20.78
CA ILE A 148 -20.33 11.24 19.33
C ILE A 148 -19.59 12.36 18.57
N ARG A 149 -19.84 13.63 18.94
CA ARG A 149 -19.18 14.80 18.31
C ARG A 149 -17.66 14.74 18.44
N GLN A 150 -17.12 14.38 19.61
CA GLN A 150 -15.67 14.24 19.81
C GLN A 150 -15.08 13.07 19.01
N ALA A 151 -15.80 11.95 18.87
CA ALA A 151 -15.38 10.85 18.01
C ALA A 151 -15.29 11.29 16.53
N MET A 152 -16.33 11.97 16.02
CA MET A 152 -16.34 12.52 14.65
C MET A 152 -15.16 13.47 14.41
N LEU A 153 -14.97 14.46 15.29
CA LEU A 153 -13.86 15.42 15.20
C LEU A 153 -12.48 14.76 15.27
N THR A 154 -12.34 13.66 16.00
CA THR A 154 -11.08 12.90 16.11
C THR A 154 -10.75 12.20 14.80
N VAL A 155 -11.72 11.54 14.17
CA VAL A 155 -11.52 10.89 12.86
C VAL A 155 -11.14 11.91 11.77
N LEU A 156 -11.72 13.12 11.80
CA LEU A 156 -11.33 14.20 10.88
C LEU A 156 -9.88 14.65 11.06
N ARG A 157 -9.42 14.85 12.31
CA ARG A 157 -8.02 15.22 12.60
C ARG A 157 -7.04 14.11 12.22
N GLN A 158 -7.41 12.86 12.45
CA GLN A 158 -6.58 11.70 12.12
C GLN A 158 -6.43 11.51 10.61
N HIS A 159 -7.46 11.81 9.82
CA HIS A 159 -7.47 11.61 8.38
C HIS A 159 -7.72 12.93 7.60
N PRO A 160 -6.81 13.91 7.68
CA PRO A 160 -7.05 15.25 7.13
C PRO A 160 -7.23 15.26 5.61
N ASP A 161 -6.55 14.38 4.86
CA ASP A 161 -6.58 14.40 3.39
C ASP A 161 -7.81 13.73 2.76
N GLN A 162 -8.66 13.12 3.57
CA GLN A 162 -9.88 12.51 3.06
C GLN A 162 -10.99 13.55 2.82
N THR A 163 -12.03 13.14 2.10
CA THR A 163 -13.28 13.89 1.92
C THR A 163 -14.48 13.11 2.44
N ARG A 164 -14.22 11.94 3.02
CA ARG A 164 -15.16 10.90 3.42
C ARG A 164 -14.55 10.14 4.59
N TRP A 165 -15.37 9.91 5.62
CA TRP A 165 -14.91 9.31 6.86
C TRP A 165 -16.02 8.47 7.48
N SER A 166 -15.64 7.54 8.34
CA SER A 166 -16.58 6.82 9.19
C SER A 166 -15.94 6.36 10.50
N GLY A 167 -16.78 6.09 11.49
CA GLY A 167 -16.36 5.67 12.81
C GLY A 167 -17.53 5.27 13.69
N ARG A 168 -17.24 5.01 14.96
CA ARG A 168 -18.22 4.61 15.98
C ARG A 168 -18.00 5.32 17.31
N SER A 169 -19.06 5.48 18.09
CA SER A 169 -19.02 5.90 19.49
C SER A 169 -20.13 5.17 20.25
N GLY A 170 -19.74 4.31 21.19
CA GLY A 170 -20.67 3.35 21.78
C GLY A 170 -21.30 2.44 20.70
N GLY A 171 -22.61 2.24 20.78
CA GLY A 171 -23.41 1.52 19.75
C GLY A 171 -23.85 2.38 18.56
N VAL A 172 -23.40 3.64 18.45
CA VAL A 172 -23.73 4.51 17.31
C VAL A 172 -22.59 4.50 16.30
N LEU A 173 -22.92 4.17 15.06
CA LEU A 173 -22.05 4.33 13.89
C LEU A 173 -22.33 5.67 13.21
N PHE A 174 -21.28 6.26 12.64
CA PHE A 174 -21.38 7.50 11.87
C PHE A 174 -20.63 7.44 10.54
N GLY A 175 -21.23 8.06 9.53
CA GLY A 175 -20.61 8.33 8.23
C GLY A 175 -20.60 9.83 7.95
N LEU A 176 -19.48 10.34 7.45
CA LEU A 176 -19.25 11.75 7.16
C LEU A 176 -18.81 11.92 5.72
N ALA A 177 -19.24 13.00 5.07
CA ALA A 177 -18.73 13.39 3.77
C ALA A 177 -18.68 14.92 3.64
N CYS A 178 -17.69 15.40 2.88
CA CYS A 178 -17.68 16.76 2.36
C CYS A 178 -17.41 16.74 0.86
N LYS A 179 -18.04 17.64 0.11
CA LYS A 179 -17.73 17.89 -1.29
C LYS A 179 -17.75 19.38 -1.54
N ARG A 180 -16.79 19.88 -2.32
CA ARG A 180 -16.73 21.29 -2.66
C ARG A 180 -17.96 21.72 -3.47
N MET A 181 -18.51 22.89 -3.15
CA MET A 181 -19.59 23.47 -3.94
C MET A 181 -19.07 24.02 -5.27
N PRO A 182 -19.72 23.72 -6.40
CA PRO A 182 -19.43 24.38 -7.67
C PRO A 182 -19.73 25.88 -7.59
N THR A 183 -18.88 26.71 -8.20
CA THR A 183 -19.01 28.17 -8.23
C THR A 183 -19.60 28.67 -9.55
N GLY A 184 -20.28 29.82 -9.51
CA GLY A 184 -20.91 30.45 -10.67
C GLY A 184 -22.29 29.86 -11.03
N PRO A 185 -22.92 30.32 -12.13
CA PRO A 185 -24.33 30.04 -12.42
C PRO A 185 -24.65 28.57 -12.71
N ALA A 186 -23.67 27.78 -13.15
CA ALA A 186 -23.82 26.32 -13.26
C ALA A 186 -23.83 25.63 -11.88
N GLY A 187 -23.21 26.27 -10.88
CA GLY A 187 -23.19 25.79 -9.50
C GLY A 187 -24.51 25.96 -8.78
N ASP A 188 -25.25 27.04 -9.04
CA ASP A 188 -26.57 27.28 -8.46
C ASP A 188 -27.59 26.20 -8.87
N GLN A 189 -27.51 25.72 -10.12
CA GLN A 189 -28.34 24.62 -10.61
C GLN A 189 -27.88 23.25 -10.09
N ALA A 190 -26.57 23.04 -9.94
CA ALA A 190 -26.00 21.79 -9.45
C ALA A 190 -26.05 21.63 -7.92
N GLY A 191 -26.25 22.72 -7.16
CA GLY A 191 -26.20 22.74 -5.69
C GLY A 191 -27.04 21.65 -5.01
N PRO A 192 -28.35 21.50 -5.31
CA PRO A 192 -29.18 20.44 -4.74
C PRO A 192 -28.67 19.03 -5.06
N ALA A 193 -28.14 18.80 -6.26
CA ALA A 193 -27.57 17.52 -6.66
C ALA A 193 -26.25 17.21 -5.93
N VAL A 194 -25.41 18.22 -5.69
CA VAL A 194 -24.18 18.10 -4.90
C VAL A 194 -24.49 17.82 -3.42
N MET A 195 -25.52 18.47 -2.85
CA MET A 195 -25.99 18.18 -1.49
C MET A 195 -26.51 16.74 -1.37
N ASN A 196 -27.37 16.30 -2.29
CA ASN A 196 -27.89 14.93 -2.31
C ASN A 196 -26.76 13.89 -2.45
N LEU A 197 -25.81 14.12 -3.37
CA LEU A 197 -24.63 13.27 -3.52
C LEU A 197 -23.80 13.21 -2.23
N THR A 198 -23.60 14.33 -1.55
CA THR A 198 -22.81 14.38 -0.30
C THR A 198 -23.51 13.60 0.81
N HIS A 199 -24.84 13.68 0.91
CA HIS A 199 -25.63 12.84 1.81
C HIS A 199 -25.48 11.34 1.47
N LEU A 200 -25.65 10.94 0.21
CA LEU A 200 -25.51 9.55 -0.22
C LEU A 200 -24.10 8.99 0.02
N LEU A 201 -23.05 9.80 -0.13
CA LEU A 201 -21.68 9.42 0.21
C LEU A 201 -21.52 9.17 1.72
N ALA A 202 -22.14 9.99 2.58
CA ALA A 202 -22.11 9.77 4.03
C ALA A 202 -22.88 8.50 4.45
N VAL A 203 -24.02 8.19 3.81
CA VAL A 203 -24.73 6.90 4.00
C VAL A 203 -23.88 5.72 3.53
N GLN A 204 -23.18 5.85 2.40
CA GLN A 204 -22.28 4.81 1.89
C GLN A 204 -21.14 4.50 2.87
N GLU A 205 -20.48 5.53 3.43
CA GLU A 205 -19.39 5.32 4.40
C GLU A 205 -19.90 4.74 5.74
N LEU A 206 -21.16 5.02 6.13
CA LEU A 206 -21.82 4.39 7.29
C LEU A 206 -22.04 2.88 7.09
N LEU A 207 -22.66 2.48 5.97
CA LEU A 207 -22.88 1.07 5.64
C LEU A 207 -21.55 0.30 5.49
N LYS A 208 -20.57 0.95 4.86
CA LYS A 208 -19.21 0.44 4.74
C LYS A 208 -18.59 0.21 6.11
N ALA A 209 -18.69 1.16 7.04
CA ALA A 209 -18.20 0.98 8.41
C ALA A 209 -18.83 -0.22 9.12
N LYS A 210 -20.16 -0.39 9.02
CA LYS A 210 -20.86 -1.55 9.58
C LYS A 210 -20.28 -2.85 9.03
N SER A 211 -20.22 -3.00 7.70
CA SER A 211 -19.73 -4.22 7.04
C SER A 211 -18.27 -4.56 7.38
N LEU A 212 -17.41 -3.54 7.53
CA LEU A 212 -16.00 -3.72 7.87
C LEU A 212 -15.81 -4.08 9.35
N LEU A 213 -16.58 -3.46 10.25
CA LEU A 213 -16.49 -3.74 11.68
C LEU A 213 -17.09 -5.10 12.01
N ASP A 214 -18.21 -5.50 11.40
CA ASP A 214 -18.78 -6.84 11.54
C ASP A 214 -17.77 -7.93 11.13
N GLN A 215 -17.04 -7.69 10.04
CA GLN A 215 -16.08 -8.65 9.49
C GLN A 215 -14.73 -8.69 10.23
N TYR A 216 -14.26 -7.56 10.77
CA TYR A 216 -12.87 -7.42 11.24
C TYR A 216 -12.70 -6.94 12.70
N ALA A 217 -13.75 -6.47 13.39
CA ALA A 217 -13.62 -5.98 14.78
C ALA A 217 -13.29 -7.09 15.78
N SER A 218 -13.71 -8.32 15.53
CA SER A 218 -13.33 -9.52 16.29
C SER A 218 -11.81 -9.78 16.27
N ALA A 219 -11.12 -9.34 15.22
CA ALA A 219 -9.66 -9.38 15.09
C ALA A 219 -8.96 -8.15 15.71
N GLY A 220 -9.68 -7.30 16.45
CA GLY A 220 -9.18 -6.07 17.08
C GLY A 220 -9.11 -4.85 16.15
N LEU A 221 -9.40 -5.01 14.86
CA LEU A 221 -9.36 -3.94 13.86
C LEU A 221 -10.64 -3.11 13.98
N THR A 222 -10.52 -1.91 14.55
CA THR A 222 -11.66 -1.19 15.14
C THR A 222 -11.82 0.25 14.64
N ASP A 223 -10.92 0.69 13.77
CA ASP A 223 -11.03 1.95 13.05
C ASP A 223 -11.61 1.69 11.65
N ALA A 224 -12.85 2.16 11.42
CA ALA A 224 -13.57 1.92 10.17
C ALA A 224 -13.00 2.69 8.98
N SER A 225 -12.48 3.90 9.21
CA SER A 225 -11.86 4.74 8.17
C SER A 225 -10.57 4.09 7.67
N THR A 226 -9.69 3.68 8.59
CA THR A 226 -8.46 2.95 8.30
C THR A 226 -8.75 1.59 7.65
N LEU A 227 -9.72 0.81 8.16
CA LEU A 227 -10.12 -0.45 7.52
C LEU A 227 -10.57 -0.24 6.07
N GLY A 228 -11.33 0.83 5.81
CA GLY A 228 -11.78 1.19 4.47
C GLY A 228 -10.63 1.56 3.52
N GLN A 229 -9.57 2.18 4.02
CA GLN A 229 -8.35 2.48 3.27
C GLN A 229 -7.50 1.22 3.04
N ALA A 230 -7.26 0.45 4.10
CA ALA A 230 -6.48 -0.79 4.07
C ALA A 230 -7.07 -1.83 3.10
N LEU A 231 -8.39 -2.02 3.12
CA LEU A 231 -9.06 -2.92 2.17
C LEU A 231 -9.02 -2.37 0.74
N ALA A 232 -9.10 -1.05 0.54
CA ALA A 232 -8.96 -0.44 -0.78
C ALA A 232 -7.55 -0.60 -1.36
N GLN A 233 -6.52 -0.57 -0.52
CA GLN A 233 -5.13 -0.82 -0.92
C GLN A 233 -4.86 -2.31 -1.17
N ALA A 234 -5.36 -3.21 -0.32
CA ALA A 234 -5.08 -4.64 -0.39
C ALA A 234 -5.92 -5.40 -1.43
N ALA A 235 -7.19 -5.03 -1.59
CA ALA A 235 -8.15 -5.74 -2.45
C ALA A 235 -8.70 -4.86 -3.60
N GLY A 236 -8.28 -3.60 -3.70
CA GLY A 236 -8.74 -2.68 -4.74
C GLY A 236 -10.21 -2.29 -4.55
N LYS A 237 -11.05 -2.61 -5.53
CA LYS A 237 -12.47 -2.23 -5.53
C LYS A 237 -13.32 -3.30 -4.82
N PHE A 238 -13.77 -3.00 -3.61
CA PHE A 238 -14.76 -3.80 -2.89
C PHE A 238 -16.16 -3.17 -2.97
N ARG A 239 -17.19 -4.00 -2.75
CA ARG A 239 -18.60 -3.58 -2.72
C ARG A 239 -19.25 -3.98 -1.41
N VAL A 240 -20.10 -3.09 -0.91
CA VAL A 240 -20.89 -3.25 0.29
C VAL A 240 -22.34 -3.09 -0.09
N GLU A 241 -23.17 -4.04 0.32
CA GLU A 241 -24.63 -3.98 0.19
C GLU A 241 -25.22 -3.95 1.59
N GLY A 242 -26.28 -3.16 1.80
CA GLY A 242 -26.87 -3.03 3.11
C GLY A 242 -28.10 -2.14 3.15
N GLU A 243 -28.83 -2.27 4.25
CA GLU A 243 -30.07 -1.57 4.55
C GLU A 243 -29.91 -0.77 5.84
N VAL A 244 -30.57 0.39 5.88
CA VAL A 244 -30.62 1.28 7.05
C VAL A 244 -32.08 1.43 7.45
N LYS A 245 -32.46 0.89 8.60
CA LYS A 245 -33.86 0.94 9.10
C LYS A 245 -34.20 2.31 9.68
N SER A 246 -33.26 2.91 10.40
CA SER A 246 -33.40 4.19 11.07
C SER A 246 -32.05 4.91 11.09
N PHE A 247 -32.07 6.21 10.77
CA PHE A 247 -30.89 7.05 10.83
C PHE A 247 -31.27 8.52 11.05
N HIS A 248 -30.36 9.25 11.68
CA HIS A 248 -30.42 10.70 11.80
C HIS A 248 -29.35 11.31 10.89
N PHE A 249 -29.75 12.16 9.95
CA PHE A 249 -28.81 12.89 9.09
C PHE A 249 -29.03 14.40 9.21
N LYS A 250 -27.95 15.16 9.01
CA LYS A 250 -28.02 16.57 8.63
C LYS A 250 -27.04 16.80 7.48
N SER A 251 -27.35 17.77 6.63
CA SER A 251 -26.41 18.30 5.64
C SER A 251 -26.56 19.81 5.54
N ALA A 252 -25.45 20.51 5.28
CA ALA A 252 -25.40 21.95 5.17
C ALA A 252 -24.32 22.38 4.16
N VAL A 253 -24.38 23.62 3.69
CA VAL A 253 -23.23 24.25 3.04
C VAL A 253 -22.46 25.05 4.10
N HIS A 254 -21.17 24.79 4.23
CA HIS A 254 -20.28 25.53 5.11
C HIS A 254 -18.97 25.89 4.41
N GLU A 255 -18.58 27.18 4.44
CA GLU A 255 -17.32 27.69 3.85
C GLU A 255 -17.08 27.27 2.38
N GLY A 256 -18.15 27.14 1.58
CA GLY A 256 -18.06 26.68 0.18
C GLY A 256 -17.99 25.16 0.00
N TRP A 257 -18.24 24.38 1.06
CA TRP A 257 -18.31 22.92 1.03
C TRP A 257 -19.73 22.45 1.38
N ALA A 258 -20.30 21.56 0.57
CA ALA A 258 -21.37 20.69 1.02
C ALA A 258 -20.79 19.76 2.09
N THR A 259 -21.40 19.73 3.26
CA THR A 259 -21.02 18.88 4.39
C THR A 259 -22.23 18.06 4.82
N ALA A 260 -22.02 16.78 5.12
CA ALA A 260 -23.06 15.90 5.61
C ALA A 260 -22.52 14.95 6.68
N TYR A 261 -23.38 14.66 7.66
CA TYR A 261 -23.18 13.56 8.59
C TYR A 261 -24.44 12.70 8.65
N VAL A 262 -24.24 11.40 8.89
CA VAL A 262 -25.30 10.42 9.15
C VAL A 262 -24.90 9.64 10.40
N LEU A 263 -25.85 9.46 11.32
CA LEU A 263 -25.73 8.68 12.55
C LEU A 263 -26.80 7.57 12.53
N ALA A 264 -26.45 6.35 12.92
CA ALA A 264 -27.42 5.27 13.13
C ALA A 264 -26.96 4.34 14.25
N GLN A 265 -27.90 3.69 14.94
CA GLN A 265 -27.59 2.64 15.89
C GLN A 265 -27.13 1.39 15.14
N GLU A 266 -26.18 0.65 15.70
CA GLU A 266 -25.62 -0.56 15.09
C GLU A 266 -26.68 -1.64 14.82
N GLN A 267 -27.71 -1.72 15.66
CA GLN A 267 -28.86 -2.63 15.50
C GLN A 267 -29.80 -2.26 14.33
N ASP A 268 -29.79 -1.00 13.88
CA ASP A 268 -30.64 -0.48 12.80
C ASP A 268 -29.95 -0.59 11.43
N LEU A 269 -28.71 -1.09 11.41
CA LEU A 269 -27.87 -1.28 10.22
C LEU A 269 -27.68 -2.77 9.93
N ALA A 270 -27.92 -3.17 8.68
CA ALA A 270 -27.51 -4.46 8.16
C ALA A 270 -26.62 -4.22 6.94
N ALA A 271 -25.36 -4.66 6.96
CA ALA A 271 -24.44 -4.44 5.84
C ALA A 271 -23.48 -5.61 5.67
N HIS A 272 -23.26 -6.04 4.43
CA HIS A 272 -22.46 -7.20 4.08
C HIS A 272 -21.40 -6.82 3.03
N LEU A 273 -20.20 -7.36 3.20
CA LEU A 273 -19.08 -7.19 2.28
C LEU A 273 -19.11 -8.35 1.26
N GLN A 274 -19.30 -8.05 -0.03
CA GLN A 274 -19.52 -9.09 -1.06
C GLN A 274 -18.30 -10.00 -1.27
N THR A 275 -17.09 -9.55 -0.93
CA THR A 275 -15.85 -10.33 -1.09
C THR A 275 -14.87 -9.91 0.01
N PRO A 276 -14.95 -10.53 1.21
CA PRO A 276 -14.03 -10.22 2.30
C PRO A 276 -12.62 -10.75 1.98
N ALA A 277 -11.63 -9.86 2.08
CA ALA A 277 -10.23 -10.27 2.05
C ALA A 277 -9.84 -10.98 3.37
N SER A 278 -8.79 -11.79 3.33
CA SER A 278 -8.33 -12.53 4.50
C SER A 278 -7.99 -11.58 5.66
N VAL A 279 -8.29 -12.01 6.89
CA VAL A 279 -8.03 -11.20 8.11
C VAL A 279 -6.55 -10.85 8.26
N GLU A 280 -5.65 -11.73 7.81
CA GLU A 280 -4.20 -11.52 7.87
C GLU A 280 -3.73 -10.45 6.87
N THR A 281 -4.18 -10.54 5.61
CA THR A 281 -3.88 -9.51 4.59
C THR A 281 -4.42 -8.14 5.02
N VAL A 282 -5.64 -8.09 5.54
CA VAL A 282 -6.24 -6.83 6.02
C VAL A 282 -5.54 -6.30 7.27
N ARG A 283 -5.07 -7.17 8.18
CA ARG A 283 -4.29 -6.78 9.37
C ARG A 283 -2.95 -6.12 8.99
N LEU A 284 -2.23 -6.68 8.01
CA LEU A 284 -0.98 -6.09 7.51
C LEU A 284 -1.24 -4.75 6.82
N ALA A 285 -2.21 -4.70 5.89
CA ALA A 285 -2.59 -3.45 5.23
C ALA A 285 -3.10 -2.37 6.20
N TYR A 286 -3.79 -2.77 7.28
CA TYR A 286 -4.25 -1.86 8.34
C TYR A 286 -3.10 -1.26 9.13
N ARG A 287 -2.09 -2.06 9.50
CA ARG A 287 -0.84 -1.57 10.09
C ARG A 287 -0.16 -0.56 9.17
N ASP A 288 -0.02 -0.91 7.90
CA ASP A 288 0.74 -0.11 6.93
C ASP A 288 0.02 1.20 6.59
N ALA A 289 -1.31 1.19 6.50
CA ALA A 289 -2.14 2.38 6.36
C ALA A 289 -2.01 3.33 7.57
N MET A 290 -2.11 2.81 8.80
CA MET A 290 -1.91 3.64 10.01
C MET A 290 -0.49 4.18 10.14
N HIS A 291 0.52 3.43 9.70
CA HIS A 291 1.91 3.88 9.72
C HIS A 291 2.15 5.01 8.73
N LEU A 292 1.63 4.90 7.50
CA LEU A 292 1.67 5.97 6.50
C LEU A 292 0.95 7.24 6.99
N GLN A 293 -0.22 7.07 7.60
CA GLN A 293 -1.01 8.14 8.19
C GLN A 293 -0.27 8.85 9.34
N ALA A 294 0.37 8.10 10.25
CA ALA A 294 1.19 8.66 11.32
C ALA A 294 2.38 9.47 10.76
N ARG A 295 3.06 8.96 9.73
CA ARG A 295 4.16 9.68 9.05
C ARG A 295 3.69 10.97 8.38
N GLU A 296 2.49 10.99 7.80
CA GLU A 296 1.94 12.19 7.19
C GLU A 296 1.56 13.26 8.24
N LEU A 297 1.02 12.85 9.38
CA LEU A 297 0.82 13.73 10.54
C LEU A 297 2.15 14.29 11.07
N MET A 298 3.21 13.48 11.13
CA MET A 298 4.55 13.94 11.53
C MET A 298 5.11 15.00 10.59
N LYS A 299 4.98 14.85 9.27
CA LYS A 299 5.42 15.87 8.29
C LYS A 299 4.71 17.22 8.48
N ARG A 300 3.49 17.20 9.02
CA ARG A 300 2.68 18.39 9.32
C ARG A 300 2.96 18.98 10.71
N GLY A 301 3.86 18.38 11.49
CA GLY A 301 4.15 18.77 12.88
C GLY A 301 3.13 18.25 13.91
N ASN A 302 2.14 17.46 13.50
CA ASN A 302 1.09 16.92 14.38
C ASN A 302 1.57 15.67 15.14
N HIS A 303 2.69 15.80 15.85
CA HIS A 303 3.36 14.70 16.56
C HIS A 303 2.48 14.04 17.63
N ALA A 304 1.59 14.80 18.28
CA ALA A 304 0.68 14.27 19.29
C ALA A 304 -0.37 13.31 18.69
N ASP A 305 -0.99 13.67 17.57
CA ASP A 305 -1.97 12.80 16.88
C ASP A 305 -1.28 11.55 16.27
N ALA A 306 -0.05 11.69 15.79
CA ALA A 306 0.76 10.56 15.33
C ALA A 306 1.06 9.54 16.47
N LEU A 307 1.35 10.02 17.69
CA LEU A 307 1.53 9.16 18.86
C LEU A 307 0.24 8.45 19.30
N LEU A 308 -0.94 9.04 19.09
CA LEU A 308 -2.21 8.36 19.34
C LEU A 308 -2.41 7.15 18.40
N LEU A 309 -2.09 7.30 17.12
CA LEU A 309 -2.12 6.19 16.15
C LEU A 309 -1.08 5.11 16.51
N TRP A 310 0.13 5.50 16.89
CA TRP A 310 1.15 4.56 17.36
C TRP A 310 0.68 3.78 18.60
N LYS A 311 0.11 4.45 19.60
CA LYS A 311 -0.42 3.80 20.82
C LYS A 311 -1.53 2.79 20.50
N HIS A 312 -2.37 3.09 19.51
CA HIS A 312 -3.43 2.20 19.03
C HIS A 312 -2.87 0.95 18.34
N LEU A 313 -1.77 1.06 17.59
CA LEU A 313 -1.04 -0.11 17.04
C LEU A 313 -0.29 -0.89 18.12
N HIS A 314 0.34 -0.19 19.08
CA HIS A 314 1.10 -0.80 20.18
C HIS A 314 0.22 -1.65 21.10
N SER A 315 -0.94 -1.14 21.53
CA SER A 315 -1.92 -1.92 22.30
C SER A 315 -2.45 -3.17 21.58
N ARG A 316 -2.22 -3.31 20.27
CA ARG A 316 -2.62 -4.45 19.43
C ARG A 316 -1.45 -5.33 18.98
N LYS A 317 -0.23 -5.05 19.46
CA LYS A 317 1.02 -5.73 19.05
C LYS A 317 1.28 -5.68 17.52
N LEU A 318 0.82 -4.64 16.84
CA LEU A 318 1.01 -4.43 15.39
C LEU A 318 2.22 -3.53 15.07
N VAL A 319 3.18 -3.41 15.99
CA VAL A 319 4.29 -2.45 15.88
C VAL A 319 5.48 -3.05 15.13
N SER A 320 6.09 -2.27 14.26
CA SER A 320 7.35 -2.60 13.57
C SER A 320 8.52 -1.79 14.17
N GLN A 321 9.75 -2.21 13.85
CA GLN A 321 10.98 -1.47 14.17
C GLN A 321 10.89 0.03 13.77
N GLY A 322 10.45 0.30 12.54
CA GLY A 322 10.26 1.68 12.06
C GLY A 322 9.19 2.48 12.81
N LEU A 323 8.12 1.84 13.29
CA LEU A 323 7.10 2.50 14.11
C LEU A 323 7.65 2.97 15.47
N TYR A 324 8.59 2.25 16.09
CA TYR A 324 9.25 2.71 17.32
C TYR A 324 10.16 3.92 17.07
N LEU A 325 10.94 3.92 15.98
CA LEU A 325 11.76 5.08 15.60
C LEU A 325 10.90 6.31 15.32
N ASP A 326 9.79 6.15 14.60
CA ASP A 326 8.90 7.26 14.26
C ASP A 326 8.15 7.80 15.50
N ALA A 327 7.78 6.95 16.46
CA ALA A 327 7.25 7.40 17.75
C ALA A 327 8.30 8.13 18.59
N ALA A 328 9.55 7.65 18.64
CA ALA A 328 10.63 8.36 19.31
C ALA A 328 10.88 9.75 18.69
N ARG A 329 10.87 9.85 17.35
CA ARG A 329 10.92 11.14 16.62
C ARG A 329 9.76 12.06 17.02
N CYS A 330 8.55 11.54 17.23
CA CYS A 330 7.43 12.34 17.73
C CYS A 330 7.67 12.87 19.14
N PHE A 331 8.18 12.04 20.07
CA PHE A 331 8.53 12.49 21.42
C PHE A 331 9.63 13.57 21.41
N VAL A 332 10.65 13.44 20.56
CA VAL A 332 11.67 14.49 20.34
C VAL A 332 11.03 15.79 19.81
N GLY A 333 10.13 15.69 18.81
CA GLY A 333 9.41 16.84 18.25
C GLY A 333 8.48 17.54 19.25
N LEU A 334 7.97 16.84 20.27
CA LEU A 334 7.21 17.39 21.39
C LEU A 334 8.10 17.90 22.55
N GLY A 335 9.42 17.82 22.44
CA GLY A 335 10.36 18.17 23.50
C GLY A 335 10.43 17.16 24.66
N GLN A 336 9.72 16.04 24.57
CA GLN A 336 9.66 14.97 25.57
C GLN A 336 10.88 14.03 25.46
N LYS A 337 12.08 14.61 25.60
CA LYS A 337 13.38 13.94 25.42
C LYS A 337 13.56 12.67 26.28
N ALA A 338 13.07 12.68 27.52
CA ALA A 338 13.17 11.53 28.42
C ALA A 338 12.29 10.34 27.97
N ASP A 339 11.07 10.61 27.49
CA ASP A 339 10.19 9.56 26.95
C ASP A 339 10.68 9.01 25.62
N ALA A 340 11.25 9.88 24.75
CA ALA A 340 11.93 9.46 23.53
C ALA A 340 13.07 8.48 23.83
N LEU A 341 13.94 8.82 24.80
CA LEU A 341 15.07 8.00 25.19
C LEU A 341 14.63 6.66 25.79
N ARG A 342 13.63 6.68 26.69
CA ARG A 342 13.06 5.46 27.29
C ARG A 342 12.48 4.53 26.22
N LEU A 343 11.72 5.07 25.26
CA LEU A 343 11.15 4.30 24.16
C LEU A 343 12.22 3.73 23.23
N LEU A 344 13.30 4.47 22.95
CA LEU A 344 14.41 3.97 22.14
C LEU A 344 15.17 2.84 22.83
N SER A 345 15.42 2.94 24.13
CA SER A 345 16.03 1.82 24.88
C SER A 345 15.13 0.58 24.84
N GLU A 346 13.82 0.75 25.10
CA GLU A 346 12.83 -0.32 25.02
C GLU A 346 12.81 -0.98 23.62
N ALA A 347 12.91 -0.20 22.55
CA ALA A 347 12.96 -0.71 21.18
C ALA A 347 14.28 -1.45 20.86
N VAL A 348 15.43 -0.88 21.23
CA VAL A 348 16.76 -1.50 21.01
C VAL A 348 16.87 -2.83 21.76
N ASP A 349 16.29 -2.93 22.95
CA ASP A 349 16.27 -4.17 23.73
C ASP A 349 15.23 -5.17 23.20
N ALA A 350 14.02 -4.73 22.83
CA ALA A 350 12.98 -5.61 22.28
C ALA A 350 13.34 -6.22 20.92
N PHE A 351 14.12 -5.51 20.10
CA PHE A 351 14.60 -5.99 18.80
C PHE A 351 16.05 -6.50 18.84
N ALA A 352 16.63 -6.71 20.02
CA ALA A 352 18.02 -7.14 20.19
C ALA A 352 18.44 -8.34 19.31
N GLU A 353 17.55 -9.31 19.10
CA GLU A 353 17.80 -10.55 18.34
C GLU A 353 17.17 -10.58 16.94
N SER A 354 16.46 -9.52 16.54
CA SER A 354 15.69 -9.47 15.27
C SER A 354 15.75 -8.12 14.54
N GLY A 355 16.50 -7.16 15.07
CA GLY A 355 16.70 -5.83 14.51
C GLY A 355 17.57 -5.83 13.27
N ALA A 356 17.16 -5.12 12.23
CA ALA A 356 18.04 -4.86 11.10
C ALA A 356 19.19 -3.90 11.50
N GLY A 357 20.36 -4.02 10.88
CA GLY A 357 21.49 -3.10 11.10
C GLY A 357 21.10 -1.63 10.94
N GLU A 358 20.36 -1.31 9.87
CA GLU A 358 19.81 0.04 9.59
C GLU A 358 18.90 0.58 10.72
N PHE A 359 18.16 -0.30 11.42
CA PHE A 359 17.31 0.12 12.54
C PHE A 359 18.16 0.55 13.73
N PHE A 360 19.21 -0.21 14.05
CA PHE A 360 20.12 0.13 15.14
C PHE A 360 20.95 1.38 14.83
N GLU A 361 21.39 1.57 13.58
CA GLU A 361 22.04 2.81 13.13
C GLU A 361 21.12 4.03 13.33
N GLN A 362 19.89 3.98 12.80
CA GLN A 362 18.91 5.06 12.96
C GLN A 362 18.48 5.30 14.42
N ALA A 363 18.50 4.26 15.27
CA ALA A 363 18.27 4.41 16.70
C ALA A 363 19.43 5.14 17.38
N GLY A 364 20.67 4.86 16.99
CA GLY A 364 21.87 5.55 17.46
C GLY A 364 21.89 7.02 17.05
N ASP A 365 21.66 7.30 15.77
CA ASP A 365 21.57 8.67 15.23
C ASP A 365 20.51 9.50 15.96
N LEU A 366 19.33 8.91 16.18
CA LEU A 366 18.25 9.58 16.88
C LEU A 366 18.57 9.80 18.36
N ALA A 367 19.24 8.85 19.02
CA ALA A 367 19.71 9.02 20.39
C ALA A 367 20.72 10.18 20.51
N LEU A 368 21.63 10.37 19.54
CA LEU A 368 22.54 11.52 19.52
C LEU A 368 21.83 12.89 19.40
N THR A 369 20.61 12.95 18.87
CA THR A 369 19.80 14.19 18.89
C THR A 369 19.21 14.51 20.27
N ILE A 370 19.22 13.55 21.20
CA ILE A 370 18.68 13.68 22.54
C ILE A 370 19.80 14.15 23.48
N ASP A 371 19.79 15.44 23.80
CA ASP A 371 20.68 16.06 24.78
C ASP A 371 20.37 15.61 26.22
N LEU A 372 20.76 14.36 26.54
CA LEU A 372 20.72 13.71 27.84
C LEU A 372 21.94 12.79 27.98
N PRO A 373 22.62 12.70 29.15
CA PRO A 373 23.83 11.88 29.30
C PRO A 373 23.63 10.40 28.93
N ALA A 374 22.52 9.79 29.37
CA ALA A 374 22.18 8.41 29.08
C ALA A 374 21.86 8.13 27.59
N ALA A 375 21.71 9.17 26.75
CA ALA A 375 21.53 8.99 25.32
C ALA A 375 22.84 8.62 24.60
N GLN A 376 24.00 9.02 25.13
CA GLN A 376 25.31 8.65 24.57
C GLN A 376 25.58 7.15 24.75
N GLU A 377 25.29 6.60 25.94
CA GLU A 377 25.39 5.16 26.22
C GLU A 377 24.46 4.34 25.33
N LEU A 378 23.22 4.81 25.11
CA LEU A 378 22.28 4.15 24.21
C LEU A 378 22.75 4.21 22.74
N ALA A 379 23.27 5.35 22.29
CA ALA A 379 23.80 5.51 20.94
C ALA A 379 24.96 4.53 20.68
N GLU A 380 25.92 4.46 21.61
CA GLU A 380 27.03 3.51 21.50
C GLU A 380 26.54 2.05 21.48
N LYS A 381 25.61 1.69 22.37
CA LYS A 381 24.98 0.36 22.40
C LYS A 381 24.31 0.01 21.06
N ALA A 382 23.64 0.98 20.43
CA ALA A 382 22.97 0.81 19.15
C ALA A 382 23.98 0.67 17.99
N TYR A 383 24.99 1.52 17.88
CA TYR A 383 26.01 1.40 16.83
C TYR A 383 26.84 0.10 16.93
N ARG A 384 27.15 -0.37 18.15
CA ARG A 384 27.77 -1.69 18.37
C ARG A 384 26.89 -2.83 17.83
N ARG A 385 25.56 -2.79 18.07
CA ARG A 385 24.59 -3.75 17.50
C ARG A 385 24.56 -3.69 15.97
N ALA A 386 24.47 -2.49 15.39
CA ALA A 386 24.48 -2.30 13.94
C ALA A 386 25.74 -2.90 13.29
N SER A 387 26.91 -2.63 13.89
CA SER A 387 28.21 -3.17 13.45
C SER A 387 28.25 -4.70 13.50
N GLN A 388 27.68 -5.30 14.56
CA GLN A 388 27.67 -6.75 14.74
C GLN A 388 26.76 -7.45 13.73
N GLU A 389 25.59 -6.89 13.41
CA GLU A 389 24.72 -7.44 12.35
C GLU A 389 25.36 -7.32 10.96
N LEU A 390 26.04 -6.22 10.65
CA LEU A 390 26.78 -6.10 9.40
C LEU A 390 27.92 -7.13 9.28
N LEU A 391 28.62 -7.43 10.39
CA LEU A 391 29.64 -8.48 10.44
C LEU A 391 29.04 -9.89 10.26
N ASN A 392 27.86 -10.16 10.83
CA ASN A 392 27.14 -11.43 10.64
C ASN A 392 26.71 -11.65 9.18
N VAL A 393 26.39 -10.58 8.43
CA VAL A 393 26.04 -10.66 7.00
C VAL A 393 27.29 -10.85 6.12
N VAL A 394 28.43 -10.25 6.50
CA VAL A 394 29.69 -10.34 5.74
C VAL A 394 30.41 -11.67 5.97
N THR A 395 30.25 -12.28 7.15
CA THR A 395 30.92 -13.54 7.50
C THR A 395 29.92 -14.69 7.29
N PRO A 396 29.97 -15.45 6.18
CA PRO A 396 29.09 -16.60 6.02
C PRO A 396 29.33 -17.58 7.17
N ALA A 397 28.25 -18.09 7.76
CA ALA A 397 28.30 -18.99 8.91
C ALA A 397 29.09 -20.27 8.60
N THR A 398 30.39 -20.23 8.85
CA THR A 398 31.27 -21.40 8.75
C THR A 398 30.90 -22.35 9.88
N GLN A 399 29.96 -23.27 9.62
CA GLN A 399 29.78 -24.42 10.48
C GLN A 399 31.16 -25.09 10.64
N PRO A 400 31.64 -25.32 11.87
CA PRO A 400 32.82 -26.15 12.04
C PRO A 400 32.46 -27.55 11.53
N ALA A 401 33.10 -27.95 10.42
CA ALA A 401 33.01 -29.31 9.94
C ALA A 401 33.47 -30.23 11.08
N GLY A 402 32.56 -31.07 11.58
CA GLY A 402 32.86 -31.95 12.71
C GLY A 402 34.04 -32.86 12.39
N ASP A 403 34.79 -33.22 13.43
CA ASP A 403 35.92 -34.14 13.34
C ASP A 403 35.56 -35.39 12.54
N VAL A 404 36.12 -35.51 11.33
CA VAL A 404 36.12 -36.76 10.57
C VAL A 404 37.27 -37.60 11.16
N PRO A 405 36.99 -38.75 11.80
CA PRO A 405 38.06 -39.60 12.31
C PRO A 405 38.91 -40.09 11.14
N LEU A 406 40.23 -39.95 11.25
CA LEU A 406 41.16 -40.49 10.27
C LEU A 406 41.13 -42.03 10.35
N GLU A 407 40.60 -42.68 9.31
CA GLU A 407 40.72 -44.14 9.18
C GLU A 407 42.21 -44.53 9.06
N PRO A 408 42.64 -45.62 9.71
CA PRO A 408 44.02 -46.07 9.66
C PRO A 408 44.34 -46.67 8.29
N VAL A 409 45.42 -46.18 7.67
CA VAL A 409 45.92 -46.69 6.39
C VAL A 409 46.37 -48.15 6.52
N GLU A 410 45.62 -49.07 5.91
CA GLU A 410 46.10 -50.45 5.72
C GLU A 410 47.34 -50.45 4.80
N LYS A 411 48.38 -51.17 5.21
CA LYS A 411 49.56 -51.41 4.38
C LYS A 411 49.32 -52.62 3.48
N PRO A 412 49.72 -52.58 2.20
CA PRO A 412 49.58 -53.73 1.31
C PRO A 412 50.56 -54.84 1.68
N GLN A 413 50.04 -56.08 1.71
CA GLN A 413 50.79 -57.34 1.57
C GLN A 413 49.99 -58.28 0.65
#